data_AF-A0A3Q1GTL2-F1
#
_entry.id   AF-A0A3Q1GTL2-F1
#
_cell.length_a   1.000
_cell.length_b   1.000
_cell.length_c   1.000
_cell.angle_alpha   90.00
_cell.angle_beta   90.00
_cell.angle_gamma   90.00
#
_symmetry.space_group_name_H-M   'P 1'
#
loop_
_entity.id
_entity.type
_entity.pdbx_description
1 polymer ?
#
loop_
_entity_poly.entity_id
_entity_poly.type
_entity_poly.pdbx_seq_one_letter_code
_entity_poly.pdbx_strand_id
1 'polypeptide(L)'
;MSSSSIRRGVNVVRCVLASAVGELFPLCEAAAPVLRLALDNVQSKEVFYVKEQFLTVRNKLDVLSSQLDDIDCEIKKGRLDSQYFSVEENIRNQFRKYMDILEAKPQFKDVKTRLFVEHFAKTGGEKNLFVLYDALMGTNSFGESVLELVER
;
A
#
# COMPACT_ATOMS: atom_id res chain seq x y z
N MET A 1 1.11 -4.60 -14.88
CA MET A 1 0.46 -3.42 -14.26
C MET A 1 -0.22 -2.59 -15.35
N SER A 2 -1.53 -2.37 -15.25
CA SER A 2 -2.25 -1.50 -16.20
C SER A 2 -1.99 -0.03 -15.84
N SER A 3 -1.76 0.81 -16.85
CA SER A 3 -1.58 2.27 -16.71
C SER A 3 -2.74 2.96 -15.97
N SER A 4 -3.90 2.30 -15.83
CA SER A 4 -5.05 2.78 -15.07
C SER A 4 -4.82 2.82 -13.55
N SER A 5 -4.12 1.84 -12.98
CA SER A 5 -3.92 1.76 -11.51
C SER A 5 -2.89 2.78 -11.03
N ILE A 6 -1.83 2.98 -11.81
CA ILE A 6 -0.83 4.04 -11.56
C ILE A 6 -1.48 5.42 -11.63
N ARG A 7 -2.33 5.67 -12.64
CA ARG A 7 -3.05 6.96 -12.77
C ARG A 7 -3.98 7.24 -11.59
N ARG A 8 -4.64 6.22 -11.02
CA ARG A 8 -5.47 6.39 -9.83
C ARG A 8 -4.63 6.76 -8.60
N GLY A 9 -3.52 6.07 -8.34
CA GLY A 9 -2.62 6.38 -7.24
C GLY A 9 -2.06 7.80 -7.31
N VAL A 10 -1.59 8.22 -8.49
CA VAL A 10 -1.07 9.59 -8.72
C VAL A 10 -2.15 10.64 -8.50
N ASN A 11 -3.41 10.39 -8.89
CA ASN A 11 -4.50 11.34 -8.69
C ASN A 11 -4.88 11.50 -7.22
N VAL A 12 -4.83 10.42 -6.42
CA VAL A 12 -5.13 10.49 -4.98
C VAL A 12 -4.06 11.31 -4.24
N VAL A 13 -2.77 11.05 -4.49
CA VAL A 13 -1.67 11.84 -3.91
C VAL A 13 -1.79 13.32 -4.29
N ARG A 14 -2.15 13.61 -5.54
CA ARG A 14 -2.35 14.98 -6.02
C ARG A 14 -3.53 15.67 -5.34
N CYS A 15 -4.63 14.96 -5.06
CA CYS A 15 -5.76 15.50 -4.30
C CYS A 15 -5.35 15.86 -2.87
N VAL A 16 -4.64 14.99 -2.16
CA VAL A 16 -4.17 15.26 -0.79
C VAL A 16 -3.25 16.49 -0.76
N LEU A 17 -2.30 16.58 -1.70
CA LEU A 17 -1.42 17.74 -1.83
C LEU A 17 -2.17 19.04 -2.21
N ALA A 18 -3.14 18.97 -3.12
CA ALA A 18 -3.92 20.13 -3.53
C ALA A 18 -4.80 20.67 -2.39
N SER A 19 -5.42 19.78 -1.61
CA SER A 19 -6.16 20.16 -0.40
C SER A 19 -5.24 20.77 0.66
N ALA A 20 -4.04 20.21 0.85
CA ALA A 20 -3.05 20.75 1.79
C ALA A 20 -2.63 22.19 1.45
N VAL A 21 -2.35 22.48 0.17
CA VAL A 21 -2.01 23.84 -0.27
C VAL A 21 -3.17 24.81 0.00
N GLY A 22 -4.42 24.41 -0.28
CA GLY A 22 -5.60 25.24 -0.04
C GLY A 22 -5.85 25.54 1.45
N GLU A 23 -5.46 24.63 2.35
CA GLU A 23 -5.66 24.77 3.79
C GLU A 23 -4.53 25.50 4.53
N LEU A 24 -3.29 25.37 4.06
CA LEU A 24 -2.11 25.94 4.72
C LEU A 24 -1.80 27.35 4.23
N PHE A 25 -2.08 27.66 2.96
CA PHE A 25 -1.77 28.94 2.34
C PHE A 25 -2.42 30.15 3.05
N PRO A 26 -3.73 30.12 3.41
CA PRO A 26 -4.36 31.25 4.11
C PRO A 26 -3.80 31.49 5.53
N LEU A 27 -3.31 30.44 6.18
CA LEU A 27 -2.74 30.52 7.54
C LEU A 27 -1.34 31.16 7.52
N CYS A 28 -0.52 30.80 6.53
CA CYS A 28 0.79 31.40 6.30
C CYS A 28 0.66 32.89 5.91
N GLU A 29 -0.32 33.22 5.07
CA GLU A 29 -0.59 34.61 4.65
C GLU A 29 -1.03 35.48 5.83
N ALA A 30 -1.87 34.96 6.73
CA ALA A 30 -2.32 35.67 7.93
C ALA A 30 -1.21 35.89 8.98
N ALA A 31 -0.21 35.01 9.05
CA ALA A 31 0.87 35.11 10.03
C ALA A 31 1.99 36.10 9.63
N ALA A 32 2.17 36.38 8.33
CA ALA A 32 3.28 37.18 7.82
C ALA A 32 3.31 38.65 8.32
N PRO A 33 2.18 39.39 8.40
CA PRO A 33 2.16 40.75 8.96
C PRO A 33 2.40 40.78 10.47
N VAL A 34 2.01 39.71 11.18
CA VAL A 34 2.05 39.62 12.63
C VAL A 34 3.47 39.29 13.13
N LEU A 35 4.23 38.49 12.37
CA LEU A 35 5.67 38.28 12.60
C LEU A 35 6.49 39.57 12.57
N ARG A 36 6.09 40.56 11.75
CA ARG A 36 6.75 41.89 11.71
C ARG A 36 6.49 42.72 12.97
N LEU A 37 5.33 42.56 13.61
CA LEU A 37 4.98 43.28 14.85
C LEU A 37 5.55 42.61 16.11
N ALA A 38 5.68 41.28 16.09
CA ALA A 38 6.23 40.49 17.18
C ALA A 38 7.73 40.73 17.47
N LEU A 39 8.50 41.15 16.45
CA LEU A 39 9.93 41.48 16.60
C LEU A 39 10.17 42.69 17.53
N ASP A 40 9.16 43.54 17.74
CA ASP A 40 9.27 44.74 18.58
C ASP A 40 8.76 44.51 20.02
N ASN A 41 8.01 43.44 20.32
CA ASN A 41 7.55 43.12 21.69
C ASN A 41 7.13 41.64 21.87
N VAL A 42 7.87 40.88 22.68
CA VAL A 42 7.73 39.41 22.84
C VAL A 42 6.52 38.99 23.68
N GLN A 43 5.87 39.91 24.40
CA GLN A 43 4.72 39.63 25.30
C GLN A 43 3.36 40.04 24.69
N SER A 44 3.32 40.38 23.40
CA SER A 44 2.13 40.97 22.79
C SER A 44 1.09 39.91 22.35
N LYS A 45 -0.17 40.33 22.16
CA LYS A 45 -1.27 39.46 21.72
C LYS A 45 -0.99 38.87 20.33
N GLU A 46 -0.23 39.61 19.52
CA GLU A 46 0.24 39.26 18.19
C GLU A 46 1.16 38.03 18.24
N VAL A 47 2.10 37.97 19.20
CA VAL A 47 2.98 36.81 19.41
C VAL A 47 2.16 35.56 19.76
N PHE A 48 1.14 35.71 20.63
CA PHE A 48 0.25 34.61 20.99
C PHE A 48 -0.56 34.13 19.79
N TYR A 49 -1.11 35.04 19.00
CA TYR A 49 -1.85 34.70 17.77
C TYR A 49 -0.97 33.93 16.77
N VAL A 50 0.26 34.40 16.51
CA VAL A 50 1.20 33.72 15.61
C VAL A 50 1.52 32.32 16.12
N LYS A 51 1.76 32.16 17.42
CA LYS A 51 2.00 30.85 18.02
C LYS A 51 0.83 29.90 17.78
N GLU A 52 -0.41 30.34 17.99
CA GLU A 52 -1.61 29.53 17.72
C GLU A 52 -1.76 29.18 16.24
N GLN A 53 -1.43 30.09 15.32
CA GLN A 53 -1.43 29.78 13.89
C GLN A 53 -0.36 28.74 13.52
N PHE A 54 0.85 28.85 14.05
CA PHE A 54 1.90 27.83 13.84
C PHE A 54 1.52 26.47 14.42
N LEU A 55 0.89 26.43 15.60
CA LEU A 55 0.36 25.19 16.18
C LEU A 55 -0.73 24.58 15.31
N THR A 56 -1.61 25.42 14.75
CA THR A 56 -2.67 24.98 13.82
C THR A 56 -2.06 24.37 12.56
N VAL A 57 -1.07 25.04 11.95
CA VAL A 57 -0.34 24.54 10.78
C VAL A 57 0.33 23.20 11.09
N ARG A 58 1.05 23.09 12.21
CA ARG A 58 1.70 21.85 12.62
C ARG A 58 0.70 20.70 12.77
N ASN A 59 -0.40 20.94 13.51
CA ASN A 59 -1.40 19.89 13.74
C ASN A 59 -2.03 19.41 12.42
N LYS A 60 -2.25 20.31 11.45
CA LYS A 60 -2.72 19.93 10.10
C LYS A 60 -1.67 19.11 9.34
N LEU A 61 -0.39 19.51 9.40
CA LEU A 61 0.70 18.75 8.79
C LEU A 61 0.86 17.35 9.41
N ASP A 62 0.65 17.21 10.72
CA ASP A 62 0.69 15.90 11.40
C ASP A 62 -0.41 14.97 10.88
N VAL A 63 -1.64 15.50 10.71
CA VAL A 63 -2.76 14.74 10.11
C VAL A 63 -2.46 14.35 8.67
N LEU A 64 -1.93 15.28 7.86
CA LEU A 64 -1.58 14.99 6.46
C LEU A 64 -0.46 13.93 6.36
N SER A 65 0.53 13.98 7.26
CA SER A 65 1.59 12.98 7.31
C SER A 65 1.01 11.59 7.58
N SER A 66 0.12 11.46 8.56
CA SER A 66 -0.55 10.18 8.84
C SER A 66 -1.38 9.68 7.65
N GLN A 67 -2.10 10.57 6.96
CA GLN A 67 -2.87 10.20 5.78
C GLN A 67 -1.99 9.74 4.61
N LEU A 68 -0.80 10.33 4.45
CA LEU A 68 0.17 9.90 3.45
C LEU A 68 0.74 8.52 3.79
N ASP A 69 1.00 8.25 5.08
CA ASP A 69 1.46 6.94 5.53
C ASP A 69 0.39 5.85 5.29
N ASP A 70 -0.89 6.15 5.56
CA ASP A 70 -2.01 5.24 5.25
C ASP A 70 -2.10 4.95 3.74
N ILE A 71 -1.96 5.98 2.90
CA ILE A 71 -1.98 5.83 1.44
C ILE A 71 -0.80 4.99 0.94
N ASP A 72 0.41 5.21 1.47
CA ASP A 72 1.58 4.40 1.12
C ASP A 72 1.37 2.92 1.48
N CYS A 73 0.80 2.66 2.66
CA CYS A 73 0.45 1.31 3.10
C CYS A 73 -0.53 0.63 2.13
N GLU A 74 -1.63 1.30 1.77
CA GLU A 74 -2.62 0.76 0.82
C GLU A 74 -2.05 0.55 -0.59
N ILE A 75 -1.16 1.44 -1.06
CA ILE A 75 -0.46 1.26 -2.33
C ILE A 75 0.42 0.01 -2.29
N LYS A 76 1.19 -0.19 -1.21
CA LYS A 76 2.05 -1.35 -1.04
C LYS A 76 1.23 -2.65 -0.97
N LYS A 77 0.14 -2.67 -0.20
CA LYS A 77 -0.79 -3.82 -0.13
C LYS A 77 -1.37 -4.16 -1.49
N GLY A 78 -1.96 -3.18 -2.18
CA GLY A 78 -2.54 -3.40 -3.51
C GLY A 78 -1.51 -3.84 -4.56
N ARG A 79 -0.24 -3.45 -4.41
CA ARG A 79 0.85 -3.91 -5.27
C ARG A 79 1.19 -5.37 -4.99
N LEU A 80 1.34 -5.77 -3.73
CA LEU A 80 1.57 -7.18 -3.35
C LEU A 80 0.43 -8.06 -3.83
N ASP A 81 -0.82 -7.66 -3.59
CA ASP A 81 -2.00 -8.37 -4.09
C ASP A 81 -1.91 -8.56 -5.60
N SER A 82 -1.69 -7.48 -6.35
CA SER A 82 -1.59 -7.58 -7.81
C SER A 82 -0.42 -8.46 -8.28
N GLN A 83 0.68 -8.52 -7.54
CA GLN A 83 1.88 -9.26 -7.91
C GLN A 83 1.75 -10.76 -7.61
N TYR A 84 1.14 -11.10 -6.47
CA TYR A 84 1.09 -12.47 -5.96
C TYR A 84 -0.27 -13.16 -6.15
N PHE A 85 -1.31 -12.44 -6.58
CA PHE A 85 -2.64 -13.01 -6.81
C PHE A 85 -2.63 -14.28 -7.67
N SER A 86 -1.92 -14.27 -8.79
CA SER A 86 -1.86 -15.43 -9.68
C SER A 86 -1.12 -16.61 -9.05
N VAL A 87 -0.05 -16.35 -8.29
CA VAL A 87 0.73 -17.36 -7.58
C VAL A 87 -0.12 -18.03 -6.51
N GLU A 88 -0.81 -17.23 -5.69
CA GLU A 88 -1.71 -17.72 -4.65
C GLU A 88 -2.86 -18.55 -5.24
N GLU A 89 -3.55 -18.03 -6.27
CA GLU A 89 -4.66 -18.74 -6.90
C GLU A 89 -4.19 -20.05 -7.54
N ASN A 90 -3.02 -20.06 -8.16
CA ASN A 90 -2.44 -21.28 -8.72
C ASN A 90 -2.19 -22.32 -7.62
N ILE A 91 -1.61 -21.95 -6.48
CA ILE A 91 -1.34 -22.87 -5.36
C ILE A 91 -2.65 -23.40 -4.78
N ARG A 92 -3.64 -22.53 -4.52
CA ARG A 92 -4.97 -22.95 -4.03
C ARG A 92 -5.65 -23.91 -4.99
N ASN A 93 -5.55 -23.66 -6.29
CA ASN A 93 -6.16 -24.53 -7.30
C ASN A 93 -5.42 -25.86 -7.45
N GLN A 94 -4.09 -25.87 -7.35
CA GLN A 94 -3.29 -27.10 -7.31
C GLN A 94 -3.72 -27.96 -6.11
N PHE A 95 -3.83 -27.36 -4.92
CA PHE A 95 -4.30 -28.07 -3.73
C PHE A 95 -5.71 -28.65 -3.92
N ARG A 96 -6.66 -27.86 -4.43
CA ARG A 96 -8.02 -28.32 -4.73
C ARG A 96 -8.03 -29.53 -5.68
N LYS A 97 -7.28 -29.48 -6.77
CA LYS A 97 -7.19 -30.57 -7.74
C LYS A 97 -6.50 -31.82 -7.18
N TYR A 98 -5.56 -31.65 -6.26
CA TYR A 98 -4.96 -32.78 -5.55
C TYR A 98 -5.99 -33.47 -4.66
N MET A 99 -6.80 -32.72 -3.90
CA MET A 99 -7.91 -33.26 -3.12
C MET A 99 -8.92 -34.01 -4.00
N ASP A 100 -9.23 -33.47 -5.19
CA ASP A 100 -10.10 -34.14 -6.17
C ASP A 100 -9.58 -35.53 -6.59
N ILE A 101 -8.27 -35.76 -6.62
CA ILE A 101 -7.66 -37.08 -6.92
C ILE A 101 -7.83 -38.02 -5.74
N LEU A 102 -7.58 -37.54 -4.52
CA LEU A 102 -7.68 -38.35 -3.30
C LEU A 102 -9.10 -38.89 -3.11
N GLU A 103 -10.10 -38.04 -3.36
CA GLU A 103 -11.52 -38.35 -3.20
C GLU A 103 -12.13 -39.11 -4.40
N ALA A 104 -11.38 -39.26 -5.49
CA ALA A 104 -11.90 -39.91 -6.69
C ALA A 104 -12.06 -41.43 -6.52
N LYS A 105 -13.13 -41.97 -7.12
CA LYS A 105 -13.29 -43.41 -7.32
C LYS A 105 -12.09 -43.97 -8.10
N PRO A 106 -11.66 -45.23 -7.85
CA PRO A 106 -10.48 -45.81 -8.47
C PRO A 106 -10.42 -45.65 -10.00
N GLN A 107 -11.55 -45.85 -10.70
CA GLN A 107 -11.62 -45.73 -12.17
C GLN A 107 -11.34 -44.32 -12.73
N PHE A 108 -11.37 -43.28 -11.89
CA PHE A 108 -11.14 -41.89 -12.32
C PHE A 108 -9.80 -41.34 -11.84
N LYS A 109 -9.07 -42.06 -10.98
CA LYS A 109 -7.81 -41.56 -10.40
C LYS A 109 -6.79 -41.23 -11.47
N ASP A 110 -6.55 -42.14 -12.41
CA ASP A 110 -5.53 -41.93 -13.46
C ASP A 110 -5.83 -40.73 -14.34
N VAL A 111 -7.10 -40.56 -14.75
CA VAL A 111 -7.52 -39.42 -15.57
C VAL A 111 -7.37 -38.11 -14.80
N LYS A 112 -7.78 -38.06 -13.52
CA LYS A 112 -7.63 -36.85 -12.70
C LYS A 112 -6.17 -36.52 -12.42
N THR A 113 -5.33 -37.53 -12.16
CA THR A 113 -3.88 -37.36 -11.99
C THR A 113 -3.24 -36.77 -13.24
N ARG A 114 -3.56 -37.29 -14.43
CA ARG A 114 -3.05 -36.72 -15.69
C ARG A 114 -3.47 -35.26 -15.86
N LEU A 115 -4.74 -34.94 -15.63
CA LEU A 115 -5.26 -33.57 -15.72
C LEU A 115 -4.60 -32.63 -14.71
N PHE A 116 -4.32 -33.13 -13.50
CA PHE A 116 -3.57 -32.38 -12.50
C PHE A 116 -2.15 -32.08 -12.97
N VAL A 117 -1.41 -33.07 -13.45
CA VAL A 117 -0.01 -32.90 -13.92
C VAL A 117 0.04 -31.91 -15.09
N GLU A 118 -0.85 -32.05 -16.07
CA GLU A 118 -0.94 -31.12 -17.20
C GLU A 118 -1.25 -29.69 -16.73
N HIS A 119 -2.18 -29.53 -15.79
CA HIS A 119 -2.54 -28.22 -15.27
C HIS A 119 -1.40 -27.62 -14.43
N PHE A 120 -0.78 -28.42 -13.56
CA PHE A 120 0.35 -28.02 -12.70
C PHE A 120 1.48 -27.43 -13.54
N ALA A 121 1.88 -28.11 -14.62
CA ALA A 121 2.91 -27.62 -15.53
C ALA A 121 2.50 -26.31 -16.22
N LYS A 122 1.24 -26.19 -16.66
CA LYS A 122 0.71 -24.99 -17.35
C LYS A 122 0.57 -23.77 -16.43
N THR A 123 0.37 -23.96 -15.14
CA THR A 123 0.18 -22.87 -14.17
C THR A 123 1.44 -22.53 -13.37
N GLY A 124 2.62 -22.84 -13.90
CA GLY A 124 3.91 -22.46 -13.30
C GLY A 124 4.52 -23.50 -12.36
N GLY A 125 3.81 -24.59 -12.08
CA GLY A 125 4.31 -25.73 -11.32
C GLY A 125 4.89 -25.33 -9.97
N GLU A 126 6.08 -25.84 -9.69
CA GLU A 126 6.84 -25.57 -8.46
C GLU A 126 7.30 -24.11 -8.31
N LYS A 127 7.41 -23.35 -9.42
CA LYS A 127 7.84 -21.95 -9.36
C LYS A 127 6.93 -21.10 -8.49
N ASN A 128 5.63 -21.42 -8.42
CA ASN A 128 4.71 -20.70 -7.55
C ASN A 128 5.14 -20.80 -6.08
N LEU A 129 5.62 -21.97 -5.63
CA LEU A 129 6.07 -22.17 -4.26
C LEU A 129 7.34 -21.37 -3.96
N PHE A 130 8.30 -21.36 -4.89
CA PHE A 130 9.51 -20.56 -4.76
C PHE A 130 9.20 -19.06 -4.72
N VAL A 131 8.33 -18.58 -5.61
CA VAL A 131 7.93 -17.17 -5.63
C VAL A 131 7.21 -16.77 -4.34
N LEU A 132 6.34 -17.63 -3.80
CA LEU A 132 5.70 -17.38 -2.50
C LEU A 132 6.72 -17.35 -1.36
N TYR A 133 7.66 -18.30 -1.34
CA TYR A 133 8.74 -18.32 -0.36
C TYR A 133 9.58 -17.04 -0.41
N ASP A 134 10.01 -16.63 -1.60
CA ASP A 134 10.82 -15.42 -1.79
C ASP A 134 10.04 -14.14 -1.43
N ALA A 135 8.72 -14.14 -1.61
CA ALA A 135 7.84 -13.06 -1.16
C ALA A 135 7.84 -12.93 0.36
N LEU A 136 7.68 -14.07 1.06
CA LEU A 136 7.63 -14.11 2.52
C LEU A 136 8.99 -13.79 3.15
N MET A 137 10.08 -14.26 2.55
CA MET A 137 11.43 -14.05 3.07
C MET A 137 12.08 -12.73 2.62
N GLY A 138 11.42 -11.95 1.77
CA GLY A 138 11.97 -10.68 1.27
C GLY A 138 13.18 -10.85 0.34
N THR A 139 13.45 -12.04 -0.16
CA THR A 139 14.55 -12.33 -1.12
C THR A 139 14.19 -12.00 -2.56
N ASN A 140 12.97 -11.50 -2.79
CA ASN A 140 12.50 -11.03 -4.08
C ASN A 140 13.18 -9.70 -4.49
N SER A 141 13.15 -9.38 -5.78
CA SER A 141 13.83 -8.21 -6.37
C SER A 141 13.34 -6.84 -5.87
N PHE A 142 12.28 -6.79 -5.05
CA PHE A 142 11.74 -5.57 -4.47
C PHE A 142 12.08 -5.39 -2.98
N GLY A 143 12.75 -6.36 -2.36
CA GLY A 143 13.42 -6.22 -1.07
C GLY A 143 12.54 -6.06 0.17
N GLU A 144 11.23 -5.91 0.03
CA GLU A 144 10.28 -5.88 1.15
C GLU A 144 9.62 -7.26 1.34
N SER A 145 9.61 -7.75 2.57
CA SER A 145 8.90 -8.97 2.95
C SER A 145 7.40 -8.70 3.04
N VAL A 146 6.58 -9.64 2.53
CA VAL A 146 5.13 -9.61 2.71
C VAL A 146 4.75 -9.60 4.20
N LEU A 147 5.52 -10.32 5.04
CA LEU A 147 5.23 -10.44 6.47
C LEU A 147 5.38 -9.09 7.19
N GLU A 148 6.42 -8.34 6.85
CA GLU A 148 6.67 -7.01 7.43
C GLU A 148 5.60 -5.98 7.06
N LEU A 149 4.96 -6.12 5.90
CA LEU A 149 3.89 -5.21 5.47
C LEU A 149 2.54 -5.52 6.15
N VAL A 150 2.27 -6.79 6.47
CA VAL A 150 0.99 -7.21 7.08
C VAL A 150 0.98 -6.96 8.59
N GLU A 151 2.14 -6.88 9.24
CA GLU A 151 2.26 -6.57 10.67
C GLU A 151 2.15 -5.07 11.01
N ARG A 152 2.15 -4.18 10.00
CA ARG A 152 1.92 -2.73 10.15
C ARG A 152 0.45 -2.36 9.98
#